data_AF-A0A9N8F182-F1
#
_entry.id   AF-A0A9N8F182-F1
#
_cell.length_a   1.000
_cell.length_b   1.000
_cell.length_c   1.000
_cell.angle_alpha   90.00
_cell.angle_beta   90.00
_cell.angle_gamma   90.00
#
_symmetry.space_group_name_H-M   'P 1'
#
loop_
_entity.id
_entity.type
_entity.pdbx_description
1 polymer ?
#
loop_
_entity_poly.entity_id
_entity_poly.type
_entity_poly.pdbx_seq_one_letter_code
_entity_poly.pdbx_strand_id
1 'polypeptide(L)'
;MTNHHWSHLWNFLILLVAVAALLVPSSQAFSQHPLPTTARNHHCHDPRRPCSSILFMALTPIGPFCPFRSAAATAMDAPMDEMQEHAPDFATEMTRFQLDLQMGQTPEPERLRVVANGLDHAVDQWETLVARLRMSGDFQTKEYAKLTEAHLNVHGQSVAQLGAMMKWQSACMRAMADNTHPPLPPPDIDLGKLMAEANNDSADKPSPSMSAMTAAEQITSPPFDDAKLDGVVKEEYEKLCRDHQSLIEFGAKYDTFDPLGKLAFLDQVEAIEERWDVFFTRFSLMGALNDTYIQQCNGFLQSMGMTEQDYRTLLRKSHEIMRQDAEAERSL
;
A
#
# COMPACT_ATOMS: atom_id res chain seq x y z
N MET A 1 3.68 6.73 46.28
CA MET A 1 3.25 7.69 45.23
C MET A 1 3.68 7.17 43.84
N THR A 2 3.32 5.94 43.49
CA THR A 2 3.82 5.28 42.25
C THR A 2 2.71 4.84 41.29
N ASN A 3 1.44 4.75 41.72
CA ASN A 3 0.37 4.22 40.84
C ASN A 3 -0.11 5.17 39.73
N HIS A 4 0.12 6.48 39.82
CA HIS A 4 -0.23 7.42 38.74
C HIS A 4 0.77 7.42 37.57
N HIS A 5 2.00 6.96 37.79
CA HIS A 5 2.99 6.91 36.72
C HIS A 5 2.71 5.77 35.73
N TRP A 6 2.11 4.68 36.22
CA TRP A 6 1.80 3.50 35.43
C TRP A 6 0.56 3.66 34.55
N SER A 7 -0.42 4.51 34.89
CA SER A 7 -1.61 4.71 34.03
C SER A 7 -1.28 5.43 32.72
N HIS A 8 -0.33 6.37 32.75
CA HIS A 8 0.18 7.01 31.55
C HIS A 8 1.05 6.06 30.71
N LEU A 9 1.89 5.25 31.36
CA LEU A 9 2.65 4.18 30.70
C LEU A 9 1.74 3.09 30.10
N TRP A 10 0.60 2.78 30.72
CA TRP A 10 -0.37 1.79 30.20
C TRP A 10 -1.09 2.31 28.95
N ASN A 11 -1.59 3.55 28.97
CA ASN A 11 -2.18 4.18 27.78
C ASN A 11 -1.14 4.36 26.65
N PHE A 12 0.12 4.57 27.02
CA PHE A 12 1.24 4.62 26.08
C PHE A 12 1.58 3.24 25.50
N LEU A 13 1.51 2.18 26.32
CA LEU A 13 1.64 0.77 25.93
C LEU A 13 0.55 0.34 24.95
N ILE A 14 -0.71 0.72 25.19
CA ILE A 14 -1.82 0.49 24.26
C ILE A 14 -1.51 1.13 22.92
N LEU A 15 -1.02 2.36 22.93
CA LEU A 15 -0.63 3.06 21.70
C LEU A 15 0.51 2.34 20.97
N LEU A 16 1.51 1.88 21.73
CA LEU A 16 2.64 1.13 21.21
C LEU A 16 2.21 -0.21 20.59
N VAL A 17 1.26 -0.93 21.21
CA VAL A 17 0.70 -2.18 20.69
C VAL A 17 -0.20 -1.93 19.48
N ALA A 18 -1.06 -0.91 19.54
CA ALA A 18 -1.95 -0.55 18.45
C ALA A 18 -1.16 -0.13 17.20
N VAL A 19 -0.07 0.62 17.37
CA VAL A 19 0.79 1.02 16.25
C VAL A 19 1.77 -0.09 15.83
N ALA A 20 2.27 -0.92 16.75
CA ALA A 20 3.07 -2.09 16.39
C ALA A 20 2.29 -3.11 15.55
N ALA A 21 0.98 -3.27 15.82
CA ALA A 21 0.08 -4.07 14.99
C ALA A 21 -0.06 -3.50 13.56
N LEU A 22 0.35 -2.24 13.32
CA LEU A 22 0.39 -1.61 11.99
C LEU A 22 1.68 -1.88 11.23
N LEU A 23 2.71 -2.45 11.88
CA LEU A 23 4.04 -2.65 11.28
C LEU A 23 4.38 -4.10 11.01
N VAL A 24 3.62 -5.04 11.56
CA VAL A 24 3.81 -6.48 11.32
C VAL A 24 2.89 -6.92 10.18
N PRO A 25 3.40 -7.52 9.09
CA PRO A 25 2.52 -8.10 8.08
C PRO A 25 1.66 -9.17 8.74
N SER A 26 0.36 -9.14 8.49
CA SER A 26 -0.63 -10.15 8.92
C SER A 26 -0.41 -11.50 8.23
N SER A 27 0.82 -12.00 8.22
CA SER A 27 1.16 -13.31 7.70
C SER A 27 0.87 -14.32 8.80
N GLN A 28 -0.32 -14.92 8.71
CA GLN A 28 -0.81 -16.09 9.45
C GLN A 28 -1.63 -15.83 10.72
N ALA A 29 -2.96 -15.90 10.53
CA ALA A 29 -3.84 -16.59 11.47
C ALA A 29 -4.59 -17.71 10.74
N PHE A 30 -4.07 -18.94 10.89
CA PHE A 30 -4.78 -20.23 10.90
C PHE A 30 -6.00 -20.50 9.99
N SER A 31 -5.75 -21.32 8.96
CA SER A 31 -6.43 -22.56 8.57
C SER A 31 -7.93 -22.81 8.91
N GLN A 32 -8.69 -23.07 7.84
CA GLN A 32 -9.81 -24.02 7.71
C GLN A 32 -11.12 -23.76 8.48
N HIS A 33 -12.07 -23.11 7.79
CA HIS A 33 -13.50 -23.42 7.92
C HIS A 33 -14.17 -23.52 6.54
N PRO A 34 -15.09 -24.48 6.33
CA PRO A 34 -15.78 -24.63 5.06
C PRO A 34 -16.78 -23.50 4.84
N LEU A 35 -16.89 -23.07 3.58
CA LEU A 35 -17.87 -22.10 3.07
C LEU A 35 -19.28 -22.35 3.63
N PRO A 36 -19.97 -21.35 4.19
CA PRO A 36 -21.41 -21.41 4.30
C PRO A 36 -22.03 -20.99 2.97
N THR A 37 -22.62 -21.96 2.28
CA THR A 37 -23.66 -21.73 1.28
C THR A 37 -24.83 -21.05 1.96
N THR A 38 -25.15 -19.80 1.64
CA THR A 38 -26.55 -19.33 1.67
C THR A 38 -26.73 -18.06 0.86
N ALA A 39 -27.60 -18.17 -0.12
CA ALA A 39 -28.20 -17.07 -0.83
C ALA A 39 -29.12 -16.24 0.08
N ARG A 40 -29.36 -15.01 -0.40
CA ARG A 40 -30.60 -14.22 -0.29
C ARG A 40 -30.71 -13.25 0.90
N ASN A 41 -30.58 -11.95 0.62
CA ASN A 41 -31.77 -11.07 0.60
C ASN A 41 -31.50 -9.65 0.06
N HIS A 42 -32.56 -9.15 -0.57
CA HIS A 42 -32.75 -7.85 -1.21
C HIS A 42 -32.70 -6.64 -0.25
N HIS A 43 -32.22 -5.49 -0.74
CA HIS A 43 -32.92 -4.18 -0.78
C HIS A 43 -32.07 -3.18 -1.61
N CYS A 44 -32.50 -2.81 -2.82
CA CYS A 44 -33.29 -1.61 -3.17
C CYS A 44 -32.42 -0.33 -3.30
N HIS A 45 -31.95 -0.01 -4.52
CA HIS A 45 -31.57 1.37 -4.87
C HIS A 45 -31.65 1.65 -6.39
N ASP A 46 -32.44 2.70 -6.71
CA ASP A 46 -32.41 3.64 -7.84
C ASP A 46 -32.40 3.15 -9.33
N PRO A 47 -33.45 3.41 -10.13
CA PRO A 47 -33.54 2.97 -11.52
C PRO A 47 -32.99 3.94 -12.59
N ARG A 48 -32.15 4.96 -12.28
CA ARG A 48 -31.76 5.96 -13.31
C ARG A 48 -30.28 6.32 -13.46
N ARG A 49 -29.35 5.41 -13.18
CA ARG A 49 -28.00 5.47 -13.78
C ARG A 49 -27.52 4.06 -14.15
N PRO A 50 -26.97 3.82 -15.35
CA PRO A 50 -26.16 2.64 -15.56
C PRO A 50 -24.89 2.82 -14.72
N CYS A 51 -24.87 2.21 -13.53
CA CYS A 51 -23.62 1.93 -12.84
C CYS A 51 -22.82 1.03 -13.78
N SER A 52 -21.66 1.50 -14.24
CA SER A 52 -20.68 0.67 -14.96
C SER A 52 -20.56 -0.66 -14.23
N SER A 53 -20.64 -1.73 -15.00
CA SER A 53 -20.46 -3.11 -14.55
C SER A 53 -19.22 -3.24 -13.66
N ILE A 54 -19.44 -3.51 -12.39
CA ILE A 54 -18.39 -3.80 -11.42
C ILE A 54 -17.74 -5.12 -11.86
N LEU A 55 -16.51 -5.03 -12.36
CA LEU A 55 -15.65 -6.19 -12.48
C LEU A 55 -15.28 -6.58 -11.05
N PHE A 56 -15.68 -7.77 -10.62
CA PHE A 56 -15.62 -8.13 -9.20
C PHE A 56 -14.32 -8.80 -8.78
N MET A 57 -13.33 -9.00 -9.67
CA MET A 57 -12.20 -9.89 -9.34
C MET A 57 -10.85 -9.56 -10.01
N ALA A 58 -10.67 -8.43 -10.70
CA ALA A 58 -9.41 -8.20 -11.40
C ALA A 58 -9.11 -6.72 -11.61
N LEU A 59 -7.96 -6.28 -11.12
CA LEU A 59 -7.46 -4.91 -11.36
C LEU A 59 -7.22 -4.69 -12.84
N THR A 60 -7.44 -3.47 -13.34
CA THR A 60 -6.85 -3.08 -14.62
C THR A 60 -5.34 -3.11 -14.49
N PRO A 61 -4.60 -3.54 -15.53
CA PRO A 61 -3.15 -3.62 -15.46
C PRO A 61 -2.56 -2.21 -15.63
N ILE A 62 -2.87 -1.29 -14.71
CA ILE A 62 -2.36 0.07 -14.63
C ILE A 62 -1.79 0.29 -13.23
N GLY A 63 -0.74 1.09 -13.16
CA GLY A 63 -0.02 1.34 -11.92
C GLY A 63 1.30 0.56 -11.84
N PRO A 64 2.06 0.76 -10.76
CA PRO A 64 3.42 0.22 -10.62
C PRO A 64 3.47 -1.29 -10.34
N PHE A 65 2.34 -1.89 -9.95
CA PHE A 65 2.22 -3.31 -9.60
C PHE A 65 1.67 -4.19 -10.74
N CYS A 66 1.42 -3.60 -11.91
CA CYS A 66 0.88 -4.31 -13.07
C CYS A 66 1.98 -5.04 -13.85
N PRO A 67 1.64 -5.96 -14.78
CA PRO A 67 2.63 -6.73 -15.53
C PRO A 67 3.44 -5.91 -16.56
N PHE A 68 3.00 -4.70 -16.91
CA PHE A 68 3.68 -3.82 -17.86
C PHE A 68 4.61 -2.87 -17.11
N ARG A 69 5.85 -3.29 -16.86
CA ARG A 69 6.78 -2.55 -15.99
C ARG A 69 7.97 -1.97 -16.76
N SER A 70 8.35 -0.76 -16.40
CA SER A 70 9.58 -0.13 -16.82
C SER A 70 10.77 -0.83 -16.16
N ALA A 71 11.94 -0.77 -16.80
CA ALA A 71 13.16 -1.34 -16.22
C ALA A 71 13.51 -0.71 -14.85
N ALA A 72 13.20 0.58 -14.66
CA ALA A 72 13.42 1.27 -13.40
C ALA A 72 12.47 0.78 -12.30
N ALA A 73 11.19 0.57 -12.63
CA ALA A 73 10.22 0.01 -11.68
C ALA A 73 10.62 -1.41 -11.26
N THR A 74 11.01 -2.28 -12.20
CA THR A 74 11.49 -3.64 -11.89
C THR A 74 12.76 -3.62 -11.04
N ALA A 75 13.65 -2.65 -11.23
CA ALA A 75 14.86 -2.52 -10.40
C ALA A 75 14.57 -2.16 -8.94
N MET A 76 13.34 -1.74 -8.61
CA MET A 76 12.93 -1.49 -7.21
C MET A 76 12.56 -2.77 -6.45
N ASP A 77 12.40 -3.90 -7.14
CA ASP A 77 12.00 -5.17 -6.51
C ASP A 77 13.04 -5.66 -5.51
N ALA A 78 14.32 -5.72 -5.91
CA ALA A 78 15.37 -6.20 -5.02
C ALA A 78 15.51 -5.37 -3.72
N PRO A 79 15.51 -4.02 -3.76
CA PRO A 79 15.45 -3.21 -2.53
C PRO A 79 14.21 -3.44 -1.67
N MET A 80 13.05 -3.72 -2.27
CA MET A 80 11.82 -4.02 -1.54
C MET A 80 11.88 -5.40 -0.87
N ASP A 81 12.41 -6.39 -1.58
CA ASP A 81 12.60 -7.75 -1.08
C ASP A 81 13.64 -7.78 0.07
N GLU A 82 14.74 -7.04 -0.06
CA GLU A 82 15.78 -6.91 0.98
C GLU A 82 15.21 -6.34 2.29
N MET A 83 14.28 -5.38 2.18
CA MET A 83 13.59 -4.81 3.34
C MET A 83 12.64 -5.83 4.01
N GLN A 84 12.07 -6.77 3.25
CA GLN A 84 11.28 -7.87 3.82
C GLN A 84 12.16 -8.95 4.46
N GLU A 85 13.34 -9.24 3.89
CA GLU A 85 14.22 -10.31 4.35
C GLU A 85 14.77 -10.05 5.78
N HIS A 86 14.96 -8.78 6.15
CA HIS A 86 15.41 -8.40 7.50
C HIS A 86 14.28 -8.23 8.53
N ALA A 87 13.02 -8.42 8.12
CA ALA A 87 11.86 -8.34 9.01
C ALA A 87 11.64 -9.51 10.01
N PRO A 88 12.13 -10.75 9.85
CA PRO A 88 11.62 -11.89 10.63
C PRO A 88 12.01 -11.86 12.11
N ASP A 89 13.22 -11.39 12.44
CA ASP A 89 13.64 -11.24 13.84
C ASP A 89 12.85 -10.14 14.54
N PHE A 90 12.66 -9.01 13.86
CA PHE A 90 11.84 -7.89 14.34
C PHE A 90 10.37 -8.31 14.53
N ALA A 91 9.76 -8.95 13.54
CA ALA A 91 8.36 -9.38 13.60
C ALA A 91 8.13 -10.44 14.68
N THR A 92 9.07 -11.38 14.84
CA THR A 92 9.05 -12.39 15.90
C THR A 92 9.12 -11.72 17.27
N GLU A 93 10.06 -10.81 17.48
CA GLU A 93 10.21 -10.11 18.75
C GLU A 93 9.05 -9.16 19.05
N MET A 94 8.48 -8.52 18.03
CA MET A 94 7.26 -7.70 18.18
C MET A 94 6.06 -8.54 18.62
N THR A 95 5.88 -9.73 18.02
CA THR A 95 4.80 -10.66 18.40
C THR A 95 4.94 -11.10 19.85
N ARG A 96 6.17 -11.46 20.26
CA ARG A 96 6.46 -11.83 21.65
C ARG A 96 6.26 -10.65 22.60
N PHE A 97 6.67 -9.45 22.20
CA PHE A 97 6.45 -8.22 22.96
C PHE A 97 4.95 -7.97 23.18
N GLN A 98 4.12 -8.09 22.14
CA GLN A 98 2.67 -7.97 22.26
C GLN A 98 2.07 -9.01 23.22
N LEU A 99 2.56 -10.26 23.17
CA LEU A 99 2.12 -11.33 24.08
C LEU A 99 2.45 -11.01 25.54
N ASP A 100 3.67 -10.54 25.82
CA ASP A 100 4.09 -10.16 27.18
C ASP A 100 3.14 -9.09 27.76
N LEU A 101 2.80 -8.08 26.93
CA LEU A 101 1.88 -7.03 27.32
C LEU A 101 0.46 -7.53 27.59
N GLN A 102 -0.04 -8.46 26.77
CA GLN A 102 -1.34 -9.11 27.01
C GLN A 102 -1.36 -9.94 28.31
N MET A 103 -0.22 -10.51 28.68
CA MET A 103 -0.06 -11.23 29.95
C MET A 103 0.20 -10.31 31.15
N GLY A 104 0.27 -8.98 30.96
CA GLY A 104 0.61 -8.02 32.00
C GLY A 104 2.07 -8.11 32.46
N GLN A 105 2.93 -8.73 31.66
CA GLN A 105 4.36 -8.85 31.93
C GLN A 105 5.10 -7.66 31.31
N THR A 106 6.13 -7.18 32.00
CA THR A 106 7.06 -6.21 31.43
C THR A 106 8.02 -6.95 30.50
N PRO A 107 8.14 -6.55 29.22
CA PRO A 107 9.07 -7.16 28.29
C PRO A 107 10.51 -7.04 28.76
N GLU A 108 11.36 -8.00 28.38
CA GLU A 108 12.78 -7.99 28.73
C GLU A 108 13.48 -6.77 28.09
N PRO A 109 14.34 -6.04 28.83
CA PRO A 109 15.06 -4.88 28.30
C PRO A 109 15.87 -5.17 27.02
N GLU A 110 16.55 -6.31 26.93
CA GLU A 110 17.32 -6.64 25.73
C GLU A 110 16.43 -6.85 24.51
N ARG A 111 15.25 -7.49 24.70
CA ARG A 111 14.27 -7.67 23.62
C ARG A 111 13.72 -6.33 23.13
N LEU A 112 13.44 -5.39 24.04
CA LEU A 112 13.05 -4.02 23.68
C LEU A 112 14.12 -3.34 22.82
N ARG A 113 15.41 -3.52 23.12
CA ARG A 113 16.50 -2.95 22.31
C ARG A 113 16.57 -3.59 20.92
N VAL A 114 16.36 -4.90 20.82
CA VAL A 114 16.30 -5.61 19.52
C VAL A 114 15.16 -5.04 18.67
N VAL A 115 13.95 -4.92 19.23
CA VAL A 115 12.81 -4.34 18.50
C VAL A 115 13.06 -2.89 18.10
N ALA A 116 13.63 -2.07 18.99
CA ALA A 116 13.96 -0.67 18.70
C ALA A 116 14.99 -0.55 17.56
N ASN A 117 16.07 -1.34 17.60
CA ASN A 117 17.08 -1.36 16.54
C ASN A 117 16.49 -1.82 15.19
N GLY A 118 15.62 -2.84 15.21
CA GLY A 118 14.92 -3.31 14.02
C GLY A 118 14.01 -2.23 13.42
N LEU A 119 13.30 -1.49 14.28
CA LEU A 119 12.44 -0.38 13.87
C LEU A 119 13.25 0.77 13.25
N ASP A 120 14.36 1.18 13.87
CA ASP A 120 15.25 2.22 13.32
C ASP A 120 15.75 1.82 11.93
N HIS A 121 16.21 0.57 11.78
CA HIS A 121 16.67 0.05 10.51
C HIS A 121 15.59 0.06 9.43
N ALA A 122 14.37 -0.39 9.76
CA ALA A 122 13.24 -0.40 8.84
C ALA A 122 12.84 1.02 8.39
N VAL A 123 12.88 2.00 9.30
CA VAL A 123 12.64 3.41 8.93
C VAL A 123 13.70 3.92 7.98
N ASP A 124 14.98 3.68 8.27
CA ASP A 124 16.09 4.14 7.44
C ASP A 124 16.03 3.53 6.02
N GLN A 125 15.71 2.24 5.92
CA GLN A 125 15.51 1.55 4.64
C GLN A 125 14.34 2.15 3.87
N TRP A 126 13.20 2.38 4.53
CA TRP A 126 12.03 2.94 3.87
C TRP A 126 12.24 4.40 3.44
N GLU A 127 12.83 5.25 4.28
CA GLU A 127 13.14 6.63 3.91
C GLU A 127 14.06 6.66 2.69
N THR A 128 15.03 5.74 2.62
CA THR A 128 15.92 5.57 1.46
C THR A 128 15.14 5.13 0.22
N LEU A 129 14.22 4.16 0.36
CA LEU A 129 13.36 3.69 -0.73
C LEU A 129 12.48 4.82 -1.26
N VAL A 130 11.73 5.50 -0.38
CA VAL A 130 10.85 6.62 -0.76
C VAL A 130 11.64 7.75 -1.42
N ALA A 131 12.83 8.09 -0.91
CA ALA A 131 13.69 9.07 -1.53
C ALA A 131 14.09 8.65 -2.96
N ARG A 132 14.47 7.38 -3.15
CA ARG A 132 14.78 6.84 -4.47
C ARG A 132 13.58 6.89 -5.41
N LEU A 133 12.38 6.53 -4.93
CA LEU A 133 11.16 6.56 -5.73
C LEU A 133 10.84 7.99 -6.20
N ARG A 134 10.93 8.97 -5.30
CA ARG A 134 10.67 10.40 -5.59
C ARG A 134 11.66 11.00 -6.57
N MET A 135 12.94 10.63 -6.43
CA MET A 135 14.03 11.14 -7.25
C MET A 135 14.16 10.44 -8.60
N SER A 136 13.40 9.36 -8.84
CA SER A 136 13.45 8.64 -10.10
C SER A 136 12.99 9.51 -11.27
N GLY A 137 13.64 9.33 -12.42
CA GLY A 137 13.25 9.97 -13.68
C GLY A 137 12.10 9.27 -14.41
N ASP A 138 11.81 8.04 -13.99
CA ASP A 138 10.86 7.12 -14.60
C ASP A 138 9.43 7.33 -14.07
N PHE A 139 8.44 7.28 -14.96
CA PHE A 139 7.03 7.48 -14.65
C PHE A 139 6.52 6.51 -13.58
N GLN A 140 6.65 5.19 -13.78
CA GLN A 140 6.06 4.19 -12.87
C GLN A 140 6.71 4.21 -11.49
N THR A 141 8.00 4.53 -11.43
CA THR A 141 8.71 4.70 -10.16
C THR A 141 8.20 5.91 -9.39
N LYS A 142 7.96 7.06 -10.08
CA LYS A 142 7.32 8.23 -9.46
C LYS A 142 5.87 7.95 -9.10
N GLU A 143 5.13 7.24 -9.95
CA GLU A 143 3.75 6.82 -9.72
C GLU A 143 3.64 6.00 -8.42
N TYR A 144 4.60 5.09 -8.17
CA TYR A 144 4.72 4.40 -6.89
C TYR A 144 4.83 5.41 -5.73
N ALA A 145 5.79 6.34 -5.80
CA ALA A 145 5.97 7.35 -4.75
C ALA A 145 4.67 8.12 -4.45
N LYS A 146 3.93 8.47 -5.51
CA LYS A 146 2.67 9.20 -5.42
C LYS A 146 1.51 8.34 -4.95
N LEU A 147 1.53 7.05 -5.24
CA LEU A 147 0.58 6.08 -4.69
C LEU A 147 0.78 5.95 -3.18
N THR A 148 2.03 5.89 -2.71
CA THR A 148 2.36 5.92 -1.27
C THR A 148 1.90 7.21 -0.62
N GLU A 149 2.18 8.35 -1.25
CA GLU A 149 1.73 9.65 -0.76
C GLU A 149 0.20 9.75 -0.69
N ALA A 150 -0.50 9.34 -1.75
CA ALA A 150 -1.97 9.31 -1.78
C ALA A 150 -2.54 8.40 -0.70
N HIS A 151 -1.91 7.25 -0.45
CA HIS A 151 -2.36 6.28 0.54
C HIS A 151 -2.26 6.90 1.95
N LEU A 152 -1.11 7.44 2.31
CA LEU A 152 -0.91 8.11 3.60
C LEU A 152 -1.85 9.32 3.78
N ASN A 153 -2.06 10.11 2.72
CA ASN A 153 -2.96 11.26 2.75
C ASN A 153 -4.41 10.86 3.04
N VAL A 154 -4.86 9.67 2.61
CA VAL A 154 -6.20 9.15 2.95
C VAL A 154 -6.35 8.95 4.46
N HIS A 155 -5.26 8.67 5.17
CA HIS A 155 -5.21 8.55 6.63
C HIS A 155 -4.80 9.85 7.33
N GLY A 156 -4.69 10.96 6.59
CA GLY A 156 -4.26 12.24 7.12
C GLY A 156 -2.84 12.21 7.71
N GLN A 157 -1.98 11.37 7.13
CA GLN A 157 -0.57 11.25 7.47
C GLN A 157 0.28 11.60 6.26
N SER A 158 1.46 12.15 6.51
CA SER A 158 2.49 12.32 5.49
C SER A 158 3.60 11.28 5.67
N VAL A 159 4.39 11.07 4.61
CA VAL A 159 5.60 10.25 4.66
C VAL A 159 6.53 10.69 5.81
N ALA A 160 6.74 12.01 5.97
CA ALA A 160 7.63 12.53 7.00
C ALA A 160 7.11 12.25 8.42
N GLN A 161 5.80 12.42 8.64
CA GLN A 161 5.16 12.13 9.93
C GLN A 161 5.26 10.65 10.29
N LEU A 162 5.08 9.75 9.32
CA LEU A 162 5.21 8.32 9.55
C LEU A 162 6.64 7.92 9.97
N GLY A 163 7.66 8.43 9.28
CA GLY A 163 9.06 8.22 9.66
C GLY A 163 9.39 8.79 11.04
N ALA A 164 8.92 10.00 11.35
CA ALA A 164 9.09 10.63 12.66
C ALA A 164 8.41 9.82 13.78
N MET A 165 7.22 9.27 13.52
CA MET A 165 6.47 8.44 14.46
C MET A 165 7.23 7.16 14.79
N MET A 166 7.74 6.46 13.79
CA MET A 166 8.47 5.20 13.99
C MET A 166 9.79 5.42 14.75
N LYS A 167 10.54 6.48 14.41
CA LYS A 167 11.76 6.88 15.15
C LYS A 167 11.44 7.21 16.62
N TRP A 168 10.35 7.93 16.86
CA TRP A 168 9.89 8.23 18.21
C TRP A 168 9.51 6.97 18.99
N GLN A 169 8.84 6.00 18.36
CA GLN A 169 8.49 4.72 18.98
C GLN A 169 9.71 3.90 19.37
N SER A 170 10.70 3.80 18.47
CA SER A 170 11.99 3.17 18.78
C SER A 170 12.64 3.83 20.00
N ALA A 171 12.70 5.16 20.04
CA ALA A 171 13.27 5.90 21.16
C ALA A 171 12.51 5.63 22.48
N CYS A 172 11.19 5.45 22.43
CA CYS A 172 10.39 5.08 23.60
C CYS A 172 10.68 3.66 24.08
N MET A 173 10.87 2.70 23.18
CA MET A 173 11.26 1.34 23.53
C MET A 173 12.64 1.32 24.22
N ARG A 174 13.60 2.11 23.72
CA ARG A 174 14.92 2.29 24.37
C ARG A 174 14.77 2.89 25.76
N ALA A 175 13.97 3.95 25.90
CA ALA A 175 13.73 4.58 27.20
C ALA A 175 13.14 3.59 28.22
N MET A 176 12.19 2.74 27.78
CA MET A 176 11.62 1.68 28.60
C MET A 176 12.65 0.62 29.00
N ALA A 177 13.50 0.18 28.06
CA ALA A 177 14.59 -0.76 28.35
C ALA A 177 15.58 -0.22 29.38
N ASP A 178 15.84 1.09 29.35
CA ASP A 178 16.76 1.78 30.24
C ASP A 178 16.09 2.27 31.54
N ASN A 179 14.79 2.00 31.72
CA ASN A 179 13.97 2.48 32.84
C ASN A 179 14.05 4.02 33.02
N THR A 180 13.98 4.74 31.90
CA THR A 180 13.98 6.20 31.82
C THR A 180 12.63 6.71 31.28
N HIS A 181 12.41 8.03 31.36
CA HIS A 181 11.19 8.63 30.82
C HIS A 181 11.19 8.58 29.28
N PRO A 182 10.05 8.23 28.64
CA PRO A 182 9.95 8.26 27.19
C PRO A 182 10.15 9.70 26.68
N PRO A 183 10.78 9.88 25.51
CA PRO A 183 10.91 11.19 24.89
C PRO A 183 9.54 11.78 24.56
N LEU A 184 9.48 13.12 24.52
CA LEU A 184 8.29 13.81 24.06
C LEU A 184 7.97 13.45 22.61
N PRO A 185 6.69 13.35 22.23
CA PRO A 185 6.30 13.14 20.84
C PRO A 185 6.75 14.33 19.97
N PRO A 186 7.11 14.07 18.70
CA PRO A 186 7.27 15.11 17.68
C PRO A 186 6.05 16.04 17.61
N PRO A 187 6.25 17.35 17.34
CA PRO A 187 5.18 18.36 17.38
C PRO A 187 4.10 18.16 16.31
N ASP A 188 4.42 17.42 15.25
CA ASP A 188 3.60 17.07 14.11
C ASP A 188 2.78 15.78 14.33
N ILE A 189 2.95 15.11 15.48
CA ILE A 189 2.20 13.91 15.87
C ILE A 189 1.12 14.27 16.89
N ASP A 190 -0.13 14.15 16.47
CA ASP A 190 -1.30 14.29 17.35
C ASP A 190 -1.61 12.97 18.05
N LEU A 191 -1.07 12.80 19.26
CA LEU A 191 -1.34 11.62 20.09
C LEU A 191 -2.83 11.46 20.44
N GLY A 192 -3.57 12.57 20.56
CA GLY A 192 -4.98 12.53 20.88
C GLY A 192 -5.79 11.94 19.73
N LYS A 193 -5.46 12.35 18.49
CA LYS A 193 -6.03 11.79 17.27
C LYS A 193 -5.69 10.31 17.12
N LEU A 194 -4.43 9.92 17.30
CA LEU A 194 -4.01 8.51 17.22
C LEU A 194 -4.73 7.62 18.25
N MET A 195 -4.87 8.11 19.49
CA MET A 195 -5.65 7.40 20.53
C MET A 195 -7.13 7.29 20.17
N ALA A 196 -7.71 8.34 19.60
CA ALA A 196 -9.11 8.35 19.19
C ALA A 196 -9.36 7.37 18.03
N GLU A 197 -8.43 7.30 17.07
CA GLU A 197 -8.48 6.37 15.93
C GLU A 197 -8.32 4.92 16.40
N ALA A 198 -7.33 4.63 17.25
CA ALA A 198 -7.13 3.28 17.82
C ALA A 198 -8.32 2.79 18.67
N ASN A 199 -9.04 3.71 19.32
CA ASN A 199 -10.26 3.37 20.09
C ASN A 199 -11.52 3.30 19.21
N ASN A 200 -11.52 3.97 18.06
CA ASN A 200 -12.63 4.02 17.11
C ASN A 200 -12.45 3.03 15.95
N ASP A 201 -11.58 2.02 16.08
CA ASP A 201 -11.42 0.90 15.13
C ASP A 201 -12.73 0.10 15.00
N SER A 202 -13.68 0.77 14.35
CA SER A 202 -14.75 0.22 13.56
C SER A 202 -14.03 -0.37 12.36
N ALA A 203 -14.26 -1.65 12.08
CA ALA A 203 -13.53 -2.50 11.14
C ALA A 203 -13.47 -2.04 9.66
N ASP A 204 -13.79 -0.79 9.33
CA ASP A 204 -14.05 -0.34 7.97
C ASP A 204 -12.80 0.15 7.22
N LYS A 205 -11.70 0.53 7.89
CA LYS A 205 -10.44 0.93 7.20
C LYS A 205 -9.20 0.47 7.96
N PRO A 206 -8.42 -0.50 7.42
CA PRO A 206 -7.15 -0.86 8.02
C PRO A 206 -6.22 0.35 8.04
N SER A 207 -5.53 0.53 9.16
CA SER A 207 -4.55 1.60 9.33
C SER A 207 -3.40 1.46 8.33
N PRO A 208 -2.79 2.59 7.88
CA PRO A 208 -1.77 2.56 6.86
C PRO A 208 -0.55 1.82 7.38
N SER A 209 -0.21 0.72 6.72
CA SER A 209 0.98 -0.06 7.03
C SER A 209 2.05 0.16 5.98
N MET A 210 3.26 0.45 6.44
CA MET A 210 4.48 0.40 5.65
C MET A 210 4.63 -0.95 4.98
N SER A 211 4.34 -2.01 5.76
CA SER A 211 4.42 -3.39 5.29
C SER A 211 3.37 -3.69 4.23
N ALA A 212 2.17 -3.08 4.28
CA ALA A 212 1.14 -3.34 3.27
C ALA A 212 1.58 -2.91 1.87
N MET A 213 2.21 -1.74 1.76
CA MET A 213 2.72 -1.26 0.46
C MET A 213 3.89 -2.08 -0.04
N THR A 214 4.73 -2.57 0.88
CA THR A 214 5.98 -3.23 0.52
C THR A 214 5.81 -4.73 0.35
N ALA A 215 4.82 -5.32 1.03
CA ALA A 215 4.40 -6.71 0.94
C ALA A 215 3.32 -6.95 -0.12
N ALA A 216 2.90 -5.89 -0.82
CA ALA A 216 2.02 -5.99 -1.97
C ALA A 216 2.56 -7.01 -2.98
N GLU A 217 1.88 -8.16 -3.10
CA GLU A 217 2.26 -9.21 -4.03
C GLU A 217 2.22 -8.67 -5.47
N GLN A 218 3.29 -8.96 -6.23
CA GLN A 218 3.42 -8.48 -7.60
C GLN A 218 2.44 -9.22 -8.53
N ILE A 219 1.77 -8.46 -9.41
CA ILE A 219 0.93 -9.03 -10.46
C ILE A 219 1.76 -9.17 -11.73
N THR A 220 2.32 -10.35 -11.93
CA THR A 220 3.25 -10.65 -13.04
C THR A 220 2.58 -11.36 -14.21
N SER A 221 1.42 -11.98 -13.98
CA SER A 221 0.70 -12.69 -15.02
C SER A 221 -0.05 -11.74 -15.95
N PRO A 222 -0.25 -12.09 -17.23
CA PRO A 222 -1.07 -11.30 -18.14
C PRO A 222 -2.56 -11.43 -17.78
N PRO A 223 -3.37 -10.37 -18.01
CA PRO A 223 -4.78 -10.35 -17.60
C PRO A 223 -5.67 -11.37 -18.33
N PHE A 224 -5.34 -11.71 -19.57
CA PHE A 224 -6.09 -12.66 -20.40
C PHE A 224 -5.22 -13.82 -20.84
N ASP A 225 -5.85 -14.97 -21.03
CA ASP A 225 -5.22 -16.15 -21.62
C ASP A 225 -5.28 -16.07 -23.16
N ASP A 226 -4.12 -15.95 -23.80
CA ASP A 226 -3.98 -15.87 -25.26
C ASP A 226 -4.65 -17.03 -26.01
N ALA A 227 -4.78 -18.20 -25.37
CA ALA A 227 -5.44 -19.37 -25.96
C ALA A 227 -6.97 -19.23 -26.00
N LYS A 228 -7.54 -18.37 -25.15
CA LYS A 228 -8.98 -18.10 -25.07
C LYS A 228 -9.43 -16.93 -25.96
N LEU A 229 -8.49 -16.23 -26.61
CA LEU A 229 -8.76 -15.12 -27.51
C LEU A 229 -8.62 -15.56 -28.97
N ASP A 230 -9.58 -15.21 -29.83
CA ASP A 230 -9.60 -15.61 -31.23
C ASP A 230 -9.75 -14.43 -32.22
N GLY A 231 -9.18 -14.61 -33.42
CA GLY A 231 -9.30 -13.68 -34.54
C GLY A 231 -8.98 -12.22 -34.19
N VAL A 232 -9.93 -11.34 -34.50
CA VAL A 232 -9.81 -9.87 -34.32
C VAL A 232 -9.61 -9.48 -32.86
N VAL A 233 -10.21 -10.21 -31.91
CA VAL A 233 -10.08 -9.92 -30.49
C VAL A 233 -8.64 -10.07 -30.01
N LYS A 234 -7.97 -11.11 -30.47
CA LYS A 234 -6.56 -11.34 -30.14
C LYS A 234 -5.69 -10.22 -30.69
N GLU A 235 -5.93 -9.77 -31.93
CA GLU A 235 -5.21 -8.65 -32.53
C GLU A 235 -5.43 -7.33 -31.76
N GLU A 236 -6.66 -7.06 -31.31
CA GLU A 236 -7.00 -5.91 -30.47
C GLU A 236 -6.27 -5.95 -29.11
N TYR A 237 -6.26 -7.12 -28.47
CA TYR A 237 -5.54 -7.35 -27.21
C TYR A 237 -4.04 -7.13 -27.36
N GLU A 238 -3.41 -7.77 -28.33
CA GLU A 238 -1.99 -7.63 -28.58
C GLU A 238 -1.62 -6.17 -28.92
N LYS A 239 -2.48 -5.46 -29.65
CA LYS A 239 -2.31 -4.03 -29.90
C LYS A 239 -2.38 -3.22 -28.62
N LEU A 240 -3.34 -3.49 -27.73
CA LEU A 240 -3.44 -2.82 -26.44
C LEU A 240 -2.20 -3.06 -25.57
N CYS A 241 -1.70 -4.30 -25.50
CA CYS A 241 -0.46 -4.64 -24.82
C CYS A 241 0.74 -3.88 -25.39
N ARG A 242 0.90 -3.84 -26.72
CA ARG A 242 1.98 -3.10 -27.37
C ARG A 242 1.89 -1.59 -27.13
N ASP A 243 0.70 -1.01 -27.27
CA ASP A 243 0.48 0.42 -27.05
C ASP A 243 0.81 0.79 -25.59
N HIS A 244 0.36 -0.03 -24.64
CA HIS A 244 0.64 0.17 -23.21
C HIS A 244 2.14 0.04 -22.91
N GLN A 245 2.79 -1.03 -23.36
CA GLN A 245 4.23 -1.23 -23.18
C GLN A 245 5.04 -0.06 -23.77
N SER A 246 4.67 0.39 -24.97
CA SER A 246 5.32 1.53 -25.64
C SER A 246 5.16 2.83 -24.84
N LEU A 247 3.99 3.03 -24.23
CA LEU A 247 3.74 4.19 -23.37
C LEU A 247 4.60 4.14 -22.10
N ILE A 248 4.72 2.97 -21.46
CA ILE A 248 5.58 2.77 -20.28
C ILE A 248 7.05 3.01 -20.63
N GLU A 249 7.53 2.49 -21.76
CA GLU A 249 8.89 2.75 -22.25
C GLU A 249 9.14 4.25 -22.53
N PHE A 250 8.15 4.94 -23.10
CA PHE A 250 8.23 6.38 -23.30
C PHE A 250 8.26 7.14 -21.95
N GLY A 251 7.54 6.65 -20.94
CA GLY A 251 7.53 7.16 -19.57
C GLY A 251 8.83 6.97 -18.80
N ALA A 252 9.79 6.17 -19.28
CA ALA A 252 11.09 5.98 -18.63
C ALA A 252 11.91 7.28 -18.49
N LYS A 253 11.58 8.29 -19.30
CA LYS A 253 12.19 9.63 -19.31
C LYS A 253 11.22 10.73 -18.88
N TYR A 254 10.19 10.39 -18.10
CA TYR A 254 9.11 11.30 -17.69
C TYR A 254 9.62 12.61 -17.06
N ASP A 255 10.70 12.55 -16.29
CA ASP A 255 11.29 13.75 -15.66
C ASP A 255 11.90 14.74 -16.66
N THR A 256 12.17 14.31 -17.89
CA THR A 256 12.65 15.19 -18.97
C THR A 256 11.53 15.90 -19.70
N PHE A 257 10.27 15.56 -19.42
CA PHE A 257 9.13 16.22 -20.03
C PHE A 257 8.96 17.60 -19.39
N ASP A 258 8.59 18.57 -20.22
CA ASP A 258 8.10 19.84 -19.72
C ASP A 258 6.73 19.64 -19.03
N PRO A 259 6.25 20.62 -18.25
CA PRO A 259 4.98 20.49 -17.55
C PRO A 259 3.80 20.08 -18.44
N LEU A 260 3.72 20.60 -19.67
CA LEU A 260 2.66 20.23 -20.62
C LEU A 260 2.83 18.79 -21.14
N GLY A 261 4.06 18.34 -21.38
CA GLY A 261 4.37 16.97 -21.75
C GLY A 261 4.02 15.97 -20.64
N LYS A 262 4.24 16.33 -19.37
CA LYS A 262 3.83 15.52 -18.20
C LYS A 262 2.31 15.33 -18.14
N LEU A 263 1.56 16.43 -18.29
CA LEU A 263 0.09 16.38 -18.33
C LEU A 263 -0.43 15.56 -19.50
N ALA A 264 0.09 15.80 -20.71
CA ALA A 264 -0.31 15.04 -21.89
C ALA A 264 0.04 13.54 -21.77
N PHE A 265 1.14 13.20 -21.11
CA PHE A 265 1.50 11.81 -20.82
C PHE A 265 0.48 11.16 -19.87
N LEU A 266 0.08 11.84 -18.79
CA LEU A 266 -0.95 11.35 -17.87
C LEU A 266 -2.29 11.11 -18.59
N ASP A 267 -2.67 12.00 -19.51
CA ASP A 267 -3.86 11.81 -20.34
C ASP A 267 -3.77 10.57 -21.25
N GLN A 268 -2.57 10.25 -21.76
CA GLN A 268 -2.35 9.00 -22.51
C GLN A 268 -2.44 7.76 -21.62
N VAL A 269 -1.97 7.83 -20.37
CA VAL A 269 -2.11 6.73 -19.41
C VAL A 269 -3.58 6.44 -19.12
N GLU A 270 -4.38 7.49 -18.88
CA GLU A 270 -5.84 7.35 -18.69
C GLU A 270 -6.53 6.81 -19.94
N ALA A 271 -6.14 7.25 -21.14
CA ALA A 271 -6.68 6.69 -22.38
C ALA A 271 -6.37 5.19 -22.56
N ILE A 272 -5.22 4.72 -22.05
CA ILE A 272 -4.90 3.28 -22.01
C ILE A 272 -5.75 2.57 -20.94
N GLU A 273 -5.95 3.16 -19.75
CA GLU A 273 -6.84 2.61 -18.71
C GLU A 273 -8.27 2.43 -19.23
N GLU A 274 -8.84 3.45 -19.91
CA GLU A 274 -10.18 3.37 -20.49
C GLU A 274 -10.31 2.21 -21.49
N ARG A 275 -9.28 1.99 -22.31
CA ARG A 275 -9.24 0.86 -23.25
C ARG A 275 -9.18 -0.47 -22.54
N TRP A 276 -8.46 -0.56 -21.43
CA TRP A 276 -8.48 -1.75 -20.56
C TRP A 276 -9.86 -1.97 -19.95
N ASP A 277 -10.53 -0.94 -19.45
CA ASP A 277 -11.87 -1.07 -18.89
C ASP A 277 -12.88 -1.60 -19.90
N VAL A 278 -12.81 -1.14 -21.16
CA VAL A 278 -13.63 -1.69 -22.25
C VAL A 278 -13.30 -3.17 -22.48
N PHE A 279 -12.01 -3.54 -22.48
CA PHE A 279 -11.58 -4.92 -22.69
C PHE A 279 -12.06 -5.84 -21.56
N PHE A 280 -11.83 -5.47 -20.30
CA PHE A 280 -12.28 -6.25 -19.16
C PHE A 280 -13.81 -6.35 -19.10
N THR A 281 -14.54 -5.27 -19.39
CA THR A 281 -16.00 -5.30 -19.46
C THR A 281 -16.48 -6.31 -20.52
N ARG A 282 -15.84 -6.33 -21.69
CA ARG A 282 -16.20 -7.24 -22.78
C ARG A 282 -15.89 -8.70 -22.47
N PHE A 283 -14.74 -8.98 -21.85
CA PHE A 283 -14.22 -10.35 -21.75
C PHE A 283 -14.39 -11.01 -20.37
N SER A 284 -14.71 -10.25 -19.33
CA SER A 284 -15.08 -10.81 -18.02
C SER A 284 -16.30 -11.74 -18.11
N LEU A 285 -17.26 -11.40 -18.96
CA LEU A 285 -18.47 -12.21 -19.21
C LEU A 285 -18.18 -13.49 -20.01
N MET A 286 -16.99 -13.59 -20.63
CA MET A 286 -16.60 -14.69 -21.51
C MET A 286 -15.68 -15.72 -20.83
N GLY A 287 -15.29 -15.51 -19.57
CA GLY A 287 -14.37 -16.42 -18.86
C GLY A 287 -12.95 -16.46 -19.43
N ALA A 288 -12.57 -15.42 -20.19
CA ALA A 288 -11.27 -15.31 -20.85
C ALA A 288 -10.15 -14.77 -19.94
N LEU A 289 -10.50 -14.33 -18.72
CA LEU A 289 -9.52 -13.88 -17.73
C LEU A 289 -8.58 -15.04 -17.33
N ASN A 290 -7.35 -14.67 -17.01
CA ASN A 290 -6.35 -15.59 -16.49
C ASN A 290 -6.58 -15.81 -14.98
N ASP A 291 -6.76 -17.07 -14.57
CA ASP A 291 -7.00 -17.42 -13.17
C ASP A 291 -5.82 -17.02 -12.27
N THR A 292 -4.59 -17.08 -12.78
CA THR A 292 -3.39 -16.65 -12.06
C THR A 292 -3.42 -15.14 -11.83
N TYR A 293 -3.91 -14.37 -12.79
CA TYR A 293 -4.04 -12.92 -12.68
C TYR A 293 -5.06 -12.52 -11.63
N ILE A 294 -6.21 -13.20 -11.62
CA ILE A 294 -7.24 -13.01 -10.60
C ILE A 294 -6.68 -13.33 -9.20
N GLN A 295 -5.96 -14.44 -9.06
CA GLN A 295 -5.34 -14.82 -7.78
C GLN A 295 -4.33 -13.78 -7.30
N GLN A 296 -3.43 -13.31 -8.17
CA GLN A 296 -2.46 -12.26 -7.84
C GLN A 296 -3.14 -10.93 -7.48
N CYS A 297 -4.18 -10.52 -8.22
CA CYS A 297 -4.96 -9.32 -7.90
C CYS A 297 -5.60 -9.43 -6.51
N ASN A 298 -6.19 -10.59 -6.19
CA ASN A 298 -6.81 -10.81 -4.89
C ASN A 298 -5.77 -10.82 -3.75
N GLY A 299 -4.62 -11.45 -3.94
CA GLY A 299 -3.50 -11.43 -2.98
C GLY A 299 -3.01 -10.01 -2.72
N PHE A 300 -2.78 -9.25 -3.78
CA PHE A 300 -2.43 -7.83 -3.71
C PHE A 300 -3.46 -7.02 -2.92
N LEU A 301 -4.74 -7.08 -3.32
CA LEU A 301 -5.82 -6.33 -2.66
C LEU A 301 -5.98 -6.71 -1.18
N GLN A 302 -5.86 -8.01 -0.87
CA GLN A 302 -5.91 -8.52 0.50
C GLN A 302 -4.73 -8.01 1.34
N SER A 303 -3.50 -8.04 0.81
CA SER A 303 -2.31 -7.54 1.50
C SER A 303 -2.39 -6.05 1.83
N MET A 304 -3.08 -5.30 0.97
CA MET A 304 -3.31 -3.86 1.08
C MET A 304 -4.60 -3.52 1.85
N GLY A 305 -5.38 -4.53 2.25
CA GLY A 305 -6.63 -4.34 3.00
C GLY A 305 -7.67 -3.47 2.27
N MET A 306 -7.71 -3.54 0.94
CA MET A 306 -8.51 -2.64 0.11
C MET A 306 -9.33 -3.39 -0.93
N THR A 307 -10.44 -2.79 -1.37
CA THR A 307 -11.21 -3.31 -2.52
C THR A 307 -10.62 -2.82 -3.85
N GLU A 308 -11.03 -3.41 -4.98
CA GLU A 308 -10.67 -2.90 -6.31
C GLU A 308 -11.03 -1.42 -6.47
N GLN A 309 -12.23 -1.03 -6.00
CA GLN A 309 -12.69 0.35 -6.11
C GLN A 309 -11.83 1.31 -5.27
N ASP A 310 -11.37 0.87 -4.10
CA ASP A 310 -10.46 1.64 -3.26
C ASP A 310 -9.11 1.81 -3.95
N TYR A 311 -8.55 0.73 -4.51
CA TYR A 311 -7.29 0.80 -5.27
C TYR A 311 -7.40 1.73 -6.48
N ARG A 312 -8.46 1.61 -7.29
CA ARG A 312 -8.69 2.52 -8.42
C ARG A 312 -8.83 3.97 -7.99
N THR A 313 -9.51 4.20 -6.87
CA THR A 313 -9.65 5.55 -6.30
C THR A 313 -8.30 6.08 -5.81
N LEU A 314 -7.48 5.22 -5.22
CA LEU A 314 -6.14 5.54 -4.76
C LEU A 314 -5.20 5.87 -5.93
N LEU A 315 -5.25 5.09 -7.01
CA LEU A 315 -4.48 5.31 -8.23
C LEU A 315 -4.86 6.62 -8.93
N ARG A 316 -6.16 6.92 -9.05
CA ARG A 316 -6.60 8.22 -9.59
C ARG A 316 -6.10 9.39 -8.74
N LYS A 317 -6.08 9.23 -7.41
CA LYS A 317 -5.51 10.25 -6.51
C LYS A 317 -4.01 10.43 -6.70
N SER A 318 -3.25 9.35 -6.94
CA SER A 318 -1.82 9.48 -7.21
C SER A 318 -1.55 10.23 -8.51
N HIS A 319 -2.31 9.96 -9.58
CA HIS A 319 -2.23 10.70 -10.83
C HIS A 319 -2.64 12.17 -10.67
N GLU A 320 -3.67 12.46 -9.88
CA GLU A 320 -4.07 13.83 -9.56
C GLU A 320 -2.94 14.60 -8.86
N ILE A 321 -2.25 13.98 -7.89
CA ILE A 321 -1.06 14.60 -7.27
C ILE A 321 0.03 14.86 -8.33
N MET A 322 0.25 13.93 -9.26
CA MET A 322 1.22 14.13 -10.36
C MET A 322 0.84 15.29 -11.29
N ARG A 323 -0.47 15.49 -11.54
CA ARG A 323 -0.96 16.65 -12.31
C ARG A 323 -0.69 17.95 -11.56
N GLN A 324 -1.01 17.99 -10.27
CA GLN A 324 -0.78 19.16 -9.42
C GLN A 324 0.72 19.53 -9.38
N ASP A 325 1.60 18.54 -9.28
CA ASP A 325 3.05 18.76 -9.36
C ASP A 325 3.46 19.40 -10.70
N ALA A 326 2.96 18.87 -11.83
CA ALA A 326 3.25 19.42 -13.15
C ALA A 326 2.70 20.86 -13.32
N GLU A 327 1.50 21.14 -12.82
CA GLU A 327 0.91 22.48 -12.83
C GLU A 327 1.67 23.48 -11.94
N ALA A 328 2.17 23.02 -10.79
CA ALA A 328 3.01 23.82 -9.92
C ALA A 328 4.35 24.15 -10.60
N GLU A 329 4.99 23.19 -11.26
CA GLU A 329 6.22 23.40 -12.05
C GLU A 329 6.03 24.44 -13.16
N ARG A 330 4.84 24.50 -13.78
CA ARG A 330 4.51 25.51 -14.80
C ARG A 330 4.40 26.94 -14.23
N SER A 331 4.08 27.06 -12.95
CA SER A 331 3.84 28.33 -12.28
C SER A 331 5.10 28.96 -11.70
N LEU A 332 6.24 28.27 -11.77
CA LEU A 332 7.57 28.72 -11.35
C LEU A 332 8.29 29.49 -12.48
#